data_AF-A0A2H5E2U2-F1
#
_entry.id   AF-A0A2H5E2U2-F1
#
_cell.length_a   1.000
_cell.length_b   1.000
_cell.length_c   1.000
_cell.angle_alpha   90.00
_cell.angle_beta   90.00
_cell.angle_gamma   90.00
#
_symmetry.space_group_name_H-M   'P 1'
#
loop_
_entity.id
_entity.type
_entity.pdbx_description
1 polymer ?
#
loop_
_entity_poly.entity_id
_entity_poly.type
_entity_poly.pdbx_seq_one_letter_code
_entity_poly.pdbx_strand_id
1 'polypeptide(L)'
;MTRQASGIAGPERDVVSLDNRLIQTFSQSAVDIGMEKDAILQRLEQPEALSNPAMLMELQQRTSNYNLEVSMISTLTRKTVGAVESLLRS
;
A
#
# COMPACT_ATOMS: atom_id res chain seq x y z
N MET A 1 24.41 23.46 47.12
CA MET A 1 23.57 23.98 46.02
C MET A 1 24.35 23.81 44.72
N THR A 2 24.05 22.80 43.91
CA THR A 2 24.70 22.62 42.61
C THR A 2 23.65 22.18 41.59
N ARG A 3 23.64 22.93 40.50
CA ARG A 3 22.57 23.13 39.50
C ARG A 3 22.41 21.91 38.59
N GLN A 4 21.16 21.49 38.37
CA GLN A 4 20.79 20.57 37.28
C GLN A 4 21.13 21.21 35.93
N ALA A 5 21.80 20.46 35.05
CA ALA A 5 21.84 20.73 33.63
C ALA A 5 21.02 19.62 32.95
N SER A 6 19.71 19.85 32.80
CA SER A 6 18.87 19.01 31.95
C SER A 6 19.17 19.40 30.51
N GLY A 7 20.01 18.62 29.84
CA GLY A 7 20.23 18.75 28.40
C GLY A 7 18.93 18.42 27.68
N ILE A 8 18.31 19.41 27.06
CA ILE A 8 17.22 19.19 26.11
C ILE A 8 17.89 18.71 24.83
N ALA A 9 18.00 17.39 24.66
CA ALA A 9 18.15 16.81 23.33
C ALA A 9 16.86 17.16 22.57
N GLY A 10 16.95 18.11 21.64
CA GLY A 10 15.88 18.34 20.67
C GLY A 10 15.61 17.02 19.91
N PRO A 11 14.38 16.76 19.46
CA PRO A 11 14.11 15.55 18.70
C PRO A 11 14.97 15.61 17.44
N GLU A 12 16.00 14.75 17.39
CA GLU A 12 16.66 14.42 16.13
C GLU A 12 15.54 13.95 15.20
N ARG A 13 15.25 14.78 14.19
CA ARG A 13 14.35 14.37 13.12
C ARG A 13 15.05 13.23 12.42
N ASP A 14 14.65 12.01 12.75
CA ASP A 14 15.15 10.80 12.14
C ASP A 14 14.94 10.92 10.63
N VAL A 15 16.04 11.16 9.89
CA VAL A 15 15.99 11.36 8.45
C VAL A 15 15.78 9.98 7.84
N VAL A 16 14.51 9.57 7.70
CA VAL A 16 14.16 8.30 7.09
C VAL A 16 14.58 8.33 5.63
N SER A 17 15.47 7.41 5.24
CA SER A 17 15.87 7.22 3.85
C SER A 17 14.65 6.97 2.96
N LEU A 18 14.58 7.68 1.83
CA LEU A 18 13.53 7.49 0.84
C LEU A 18 13.51 6.05 0.29
N ASP A 19 14.67 5.42 0.14
CA ASP A 19 14.78 4.03 -0.30
C ASP A 19 14.16 3.07 0.71
N ASN A 20 14.47 3.26 2.00
CA ASN A 20 13.88 2.45 3.06
C ASN A 20 12.36 2.66 3.14
N ARG A 21 11.90 3.91 2.99
CA ARG A 21 10.47 4.22 2.97
C ARG A 21 9.76 3.59 1.77
N LEU A 22 10.40 3.59 0.60
CA LEU A 22 9.88 2.95 -0.61
C LEU A 22 9.76 1.45 -0.42
N ILE A 23 10.83 0.79 0.05
CA ILE A 23 10.84 -0.66 0.30
C ILE A 23 9.75 -1.03 1.30
N GLN A 24 9.65 -0.33 2.43
CA GLN A 24 8.64 -0.59 3.44
C GLN A 24 7.21 -0.42 2.89
N THR A 25 6.97 0.67 2.18
CA THR A 25 5.64 0.96 1.62
C THR A 25 5.26 -0.06 0.55
N PHE A 26 6.19 -0.42 -0.34
CA PHE A 26 5.96 -1.43 -1.37
C PHE A 26 5.70 -2.81 -0.77
N SER A 27 6.51 -3.24 0.21
CA SER A 27 6.32 -4.52 0.88
C SER A 27 4.97 -4.59 1.59
N GLN A 28 4.56 -3.52 2.28
CA GLN A 28 3.25 -3.45 2.91
C GLN A 28 2.12 -3.55 1.88
N SER A 29 2.16 -2.74 0.82
CA SER A 29 1.14 -2.78 -0.24
C SER A 29 1.07 -4.14 -0.93
N ALA A 30 2.21 -4.81 -1.16
CA ALA A 30 2.23 -6.14 -1.78
C ALA A 30 1.55 -7.20 -0.89
N VAL A 31 1.76 -7.13 0.43
CA VAL A 31 1.09 -8.00 1.39
C VAL A 31 -0.41 -7.72 1.42
N ASP A 32 -0.81 -6.44 1.52
CA ASP A 32 -2.21 -6.04 1.61
C ASP A 32 -3.00 -6.45 0.35
N ILE A 33 -2.44 -6.23 -0.84
CA ILE A 33 -3.02 -6.65 -2.13
C ILE A 33 -3.15 -8.17 -2.19
N GLY A 34 -2.13 -8.91 -1.74
CA GLY A 34 -2.17 -10.37 -1.70
C GLY A 34 -3.28 -10.88 -0.77
N MET A 35 -3.36 -10.33 0.44
CA MET A 35 -4.38 -10.68 1.42
C MET A 35 -5.80 -10.36 0.93
N GLU A 36 -6.02 -9.21 0.27
CA GLU A 36 -7.34 -8.86 -0.26
C GLU A 36 -7.76 -9.79 -1.40
N LYS A 37 -6.83 -10.13 -2.31
CA LYS A 37 -7.08 -11.12 -3.36
C LYS A 37 -7.50 -12.46 -2.75
N ASP A 38 -6.75 -12.96 -1.78
CA ASP A 38 -7.04 -14.24 -1.14
C ASP A 38 -8.39 -14.21 -0.40
N ALA A 39 -8.70 -13.09 0.26
CA ALA A 39 -9.99 -12.91 0.93
C ALA A 39 -11.17 -12.89 -0.06
N ILE A 40 -11.02 -12.25 -1.23
CA ILE A 40 -12.02 -12.30 -2.32
C ILE A 40 -12.19 -13.74 -2.81
N LEU A 41 -11.09 -14.46 -3.04
CA LEU A 41 -11.14 -15.83 -3.55
C LEU A 41 -11.77 -16.80 -2.54
N GLN A 42 -11.40 -16.73 -1.26
CA GLN A 42 -12.01 -17.53 -0.19
C GLN A 42 -13.52 -17.29 -0.08
N ARG A 43 -13.98 -16.06 -0.37
CA ARG A 43 -15.40 -15.75 -0.35
C ARG A 43 -16.18 -16.45 -1.46
N LEU A 44 -15.54 -16.72 -2.60
CA LEU A 44 -16.12 -17.50 -3.70
C LEU A 44 -16.30 -18.99 -3.34
N GLU A 45 -15.53 -19.49 -2.37
CA GLU A 45 -15.62 -20.88 -1.91
C GLU A 45 -16.80 -21.13 -0.96
N GLN A 46 -17.50 -20.08 -0.54
CA GLN A 46 -18.62 -20.15 0.40
C GLN A 46 -19.96 -20.10 -0.35
N PRO A 47 -20.74 -21.20 -0.44
CA PRO A 47 -21.98 -21.25 -1.23
C PRO A 47 -23.04 -20.22 -0.77
N GLU A 48 -23.07 -19.90 0.51
CA GLU A 48 -23.97 -18.89 1.08
C GLU A 48 -23.63 -17.46 0.61
N ALA A 49 -22.35 -17.19 0.33
CA ALA A 49 -21.91 -15.91 -0.23
C ALA A 49 -22.47 -15.67 -1.64
N LEU A 50 -22.65 -16.76 -2.39
CA LEU A 50 -23.02 -16.71 -3.81
C LEU A 50 -24.53 -16.76 -4.04
N SER A 51 -25.31 -17.04 -3.00
CA SER A 51 -26.77 -17.16 -3.05
C SER A 51 -27.49 -15.95 -2.45
N ASN A 52 -26.77 -15.04 -1.79
CA ASN A 52 -27.32 -13.82 -1.21
C ASN A 52 -26.95 -12.57 -2.06
N PRO A 53 -27.93 -11.86 -2.65
CA PRO A 53 -27.66 -10.68 -3.48
C PRO A 53 -26.88 -9.56 -2.79
N ALA A 54 -27.10 -9.35 -1.48
CA ALA A 54 -26.36 -8.32 -0.74
C ALA A 54 -24.88 -8.68 -0.60
N MET A 55 -24.58 -9.96 -0.37
CA MET A 55 -23.21 -10.47 -0.29
C MET A 55 -22.52 -10.44 -1.67
N LEU A 56 -23.26 -10.72 -2.75
CA LEU A 56 -22.74 -10.58 -4.11
C LEU A 56 -22.36 -9.15 -4.45
N MET A 57 -23.18 -8.16 -4.04
CA MET A 57 -22.87 -6.74 -4.24
C MET A 57 -21.59 -6.34 -3.47
N GLU A 58 -21.46 -6.78 -2.23
CA GLU A 58 -20.25 -6.54 -1.43
C GLU A 58 -19.01 -7.14 -2.10
N LEU A 59 -19.10 -8.39 -2.55
CA LEU A 59 -18.02 -9.08 -3.24
C LEU A 59 -17.62 -8.36 -4.55
N GLN A 60 -18.61 -7.89 -5.30
CA GLN A 60 -18.39 -7.12 -6.52
C GLN A 60 -17.68 -5.78 -6.23
N GLN A 61 -18.08 -5.09 -5.16
CA GLN A 61 -17.45 -3.83 -4.77
C GLN A 61 -16.00 -4.05 -4.37
N ARG A 62 -15.72 -5.07 -3.55
CA ARG A 62 -14.35 -5.44 -3.15
C ARG A 62 -13.47 -5.80 -4.33
N THR A 63 -13.99 -6.61 -5.25
CA THR A 63 -13.30 -6.99 -6.49
C THR A 63 -13.00 -5.76 -7.37
N SER A 64 -13.94 -4.82 -7.46
CA SER A 64 -13.76 -3.58 -8.21
C SER A 64 -12.69 -2.68 -7.59
N ASN A 65 -12.69 -2.56 -6.25
CA ASN A 65 -11.69 -1.78 -5.51
C ASN A 65 -10.29 -2.36 -5.68
N TYR A 66 -10.14 -3.68 -5.54
CA TYR A 66 -8.88 -4.38 -5.77
C TYR A 66 -8.33 -4.12 -7.19
N ASN A 67 -9.18 -4.20 -8.22
CA ASN A 67 -8.77 -3.93 -9.59
C ASN A 67 -8.29 -2.48 -9.79
N LEU A 68 -9.05 -1.52 -9.24
CA LEU A 68 -8.69 -0.10 -9.27
C LEU A 68 -7.33 0.16 -8.62
N GLU A 69 -7.10 -0.39 -7.44
CA GLU A 69 -5.86 -0.21 -6.67
C GLU A 69 -4.64 -0.74 -7.43
N VAL A 70 -4.70 -2.01 -7.86
CA VAL A 70 -3.60 -2.64 -8.62
C VAL A 70 -3.32 -1.89 -9.92
N SER A 71 -4.37 -1.50 -10.64
CA SER A 71 -4.24 -0.75 -11.90
C SER A 71 -3.60 0.63 -11.69
N MET A 72 -3.96 1.32 -10.62
CA MET A 72 -3.40 2.63 -10.27
C MET A 72 -1.91 2.54 -9.93
N ILE A 73 -1.53 1.58 -9.09
CA ILE A 73 -0.13 1.34 -8.72
C ILE A 73 0.71 1.02 -9.97
N SER A 74 0.23 0.12 -10.83
CA SER A 74 0.89 -0.24 -12.09
C SER A 74 1.07 0.98 -13.01
N THR A 75 0.02 1.79 -13.15
CA THR A 75 0.02 2.99 -13.98
C THR A 75 1.01 4.03 -13.46
N LEU A 76 0.96 4.35 -12.16
CA LEU A 76 1.86 5.31 -11.53
C LEU A 76 3.32 4.86 -11.61
N THR A 77 3.59 3.58 -11.31
CA THR A 77 4.94 3.00 -11.43
C THR A 77 5.49 3.18 -12.84
N ARG A 78 4.71 2.81 -13.86
CA ARG A 78 5.13 2.94 -15.26
C ARG A 78 5.38 4.40 -15.65
N LYS A 79 4.53 5.33 -15.21
CA LYS A 79 4.69 6.77 -15.50
C LYS A 79 5.92 7.36 -14.83
N THR A 80 6.17 7.02 -13.57
CA THR A 80 7.35 7.49 -12.82
C THR A 80 8.64 6.97 -13.44
N VAL A 81 8.72 5.67 -13.74
CA VAL A 81 9.90 5.09 -14.41
C VAL A 81 10.12 5.76 -15.77
N GLY A 82 9.07 5.95 -16.57
CA GLY A 82 9.19 6.62 -17.85
C GLY A 82 9.67 8.08 -17.75
N ALA A 83 9.27 8.81 -16.69
CA ALA A 83 9.78 10.15 -16.43
C ALA A 83 11.28 10.14 -16.08
N VAL A 84 11.72 9.20 -15.23
CA VAL A 84 13.14 9.03 -14.88
C VAL A 84 13.97 8.67 -16.12
N GLU A 85 13.51 7.70 -16.92
CA GLU A 85 14.17 7.30 -18.17
C GLU A 85 14.30 8.47 -19.15
N SER A 86 13.26 9.31 -19.24
CA SER A 86 13.30 10.51 -20.09
C SER A 86 14.37 11.50 -19.64
N LEU A 87 14.50 11.74 -18.33
CA LEU A 87 15.50 12.64 -17.77
C LEU A 87 16.94 12.12 -17.89
N LEU A 88 17.12 10.79 -17.89
CA LEU A 88 18.45 10.17 -18.03
C LEU A 88 18.95 10.11 -19.49
N ARG A 89 18.06 10.23 -20.47
CA ARG A 89 18.41 10.22 -21.91
C ARG A 89 18.59 11.61 -22.51
N SER A 90 18.06 12.65 -21.86
CA SER A 90 18.26 14.06 -22.23
C SER A 90 19.60 14.59 -21.74
#